data_AF-A0A2J6WFZ8-F1
#
_entry.id   AF-A0A2J6WFZ8-F1
#
_cell.length_a   1.000
_cell.length_b   1.000
_cell.length_c   1.000
_cell.angle_alpha   90.00
_cell.angle_beta   90.00
_cell.angle_gamma   90.00
#
_symmetry.space_group_name_H-M   'P 1'
#
loop_
_entity.id
_entity.type
_entity.pdbx_description
1 polymer ?
#
loop_
_entity_poly.entity_id
_entity_poly.type
_entity_poly.pdbx_seq_one_letter_code
_entity_poly.pdbx_strand_id
1 'polypeptide(L)'
;MKIKTLNGALMFAKNVIKKYFGESVLKVVPIEKNAAILETKYSLFLLYFVEDVDKSFRQAFPEIARQIMWDEGIKISKKVILDFLNKPNPEHKKLSVLIVLPTRDMYQISPSSLVNFCELARLEVEDNGVYYFFPTIFLKKIEGNITQKETRTKNKLSLISQINSLDDFDSEDLEQTASFKDFDVDFLGEIVRSLRSIEERLESIEKLLKERNGYGRKNS
;
A
#
# COMPACT_ATOMS: atom_id res chain seq x y z
N MET A 1 16.98 -14.82 15.18
CA MET A 1 18.06 -14.46 14.23
C MET A 1 17.51 -13.48 13.19
N LYS A 2 18.00 -12.23 13.17
CA LYS A 2 17.52 -11.18 12.24
C LYS A 2 18.07 -11.40 10.83
N ILE A 3 17.28 -11.07 9.81
CA ILE A 3 17.73 -11.02 8.41
C ILE A 3 18.55 -9.74 8.23
N LYS A 4 19.74 -9.84 7.63
CA LYS A 4 20.66 -8.70 7.43
C LYS A 4 20.95 -8.40 5.96
N THR A 5 20.55 -9.28 5.06
CA THR A 5 20.94 -9.24 3.64
C THR A 5 19.79 -9.70 2.76
N LEU A 6 19.81 -9.27 1.49
CA LEU A 6 18.90 -9.76 0.47
C LEU A 6 18.93 -11.29 0.36
N ASN A 7 20.12 -11.92 0.45
CA ASN A 7 20.23 -13.38 0.43
C ASN A 7 19.48 -14.04 1.59
N GLY A 8 19.58 -13.48 2.79
CA GLY A 8 18.80 -13.94 3.94
C GLY A 8 17.29 -13.75 3.73
N ALA A 9 16.89 -12.62 3.13
CA ALA A 9 15.50 -12.35 2.78
C ALA A 9 14.96 -13.34 1.73
N LEU A 10 15.76 -13.66 0.71
CA LEU A 10 15.44 -14.65 -0.32
C LEU A 10 15.26 -16.06 0.26
N MET A 11 16.15 -16.49 1.16
CA MET A 11 16.02 -17.80 1.82
C MET A 11 14.75 -17.86 2.68
N PHE A 12 14.48 -16.81 3.44
CA PHE A 12 13.28 -16.70 4.25
C PHE A 12 12.01 -16.70 3.38
N ALA A 13 11.98 -15.88 2.33
CA ALA A 13 10.88 -15.79 1.39
C ALA A 13 10.57 -17.10 0.70
N LYS A 14 11.59 -17.86 0.25
CA LYS A 14 11.39 -19.19 -0.34
C LYS A 14 10.65 -20.13 0.61
N ASN A 15 10.99 -20.11 1.90
CA ASN A 15 10.32 -20.93 2.91
C ASN A 15 8.87 -20.46 3.15
N VAL A 16 8.65 -19.15 3.24
CA VAL A 16 7.30 -18.58 3.43
C VAL A 16 6.42 -18.84 2.20
N ILE A 17 6.95 -18.68 0.99
CA ILE A 17 6.25 -18.98 -0.27
C ILE A 17 5.80 -20.44 -0.29
N LYS A 18 6.71 -21.37 0.04
CA LYS A 18 6.38 -22.79 0.12
C LYS A 18 5.31 -23.08 1.18
N LYS A 19 5.41 -22.46 2.36
CA LYS A 19 4.50 -22.68 3.49
C LYS A 19 3.09 -22.15 3.24
N TYR A 20 2.95 -20.92 2.73
CA TYR A 20 1.65 -20.24 2.64
C TYR A 20 1.00 -20.29 1.26
N PHE A 21 1.81 -20.41 0.20
CA PHE A 21 1.31 -20.46 -1.17
C PHE A 21 1.37 -21.87 -1.75
N GLY A 22 2.08 -22.80 -1.11
CA GLY A 22 2.28 -24.17 -1.63
C GLY A 22 3.16 -24.19 -2.88
N GLU A 23 3.90 -23.11 -3.16
CA GLU A 23 4.68 -22.94 -4.38
C GLU A 23 6.17 -23.13 -4.13
N SER A 24 6.89 -23.65 -5.11
CA SER A 24 8.37 -23.72 -5.08
C SER A 24 8.96 -22.70 -6.03
N VAL A 25 9.94 -21.94 -5.55
CA VAL A 25 10.69 -20.98 -6.37
C VAL A 25 11.60 -21.73 -7.33
N LEU A 26 11.36 -21.54 -8.63
CA LEU A 26 12.10 -22.16 -9.73
C LEU A 26 13.29 -21.29 -10.15
N LYS A 27 13.13 -19.97 -10.16
CA LYS A 27 14.14 -19.03 -10.62
C LYS A 27 14.19 -17.78 -9.74
N VAL A 28 15.39 -17.23 -9.58
CA VAL A 28 15.65 -15.99 -8.86
C VAL A 28 16.48 -15.08 -9.75
N VAL A 29 16.05 -13.83 -9.91
CA VAL A 29 16.76 -12.81 -10.69
C VAL A 29 16.95 -11.58 -9.81
N PRO A 30 18.17 -11.32 -9.30
CA PRO A 30 18.48 -10.06 -8.62
C PRO A 30 18.28 -8.88 -9.57
N ILE A 31 17.65 -7.80 -9.09
CA ILE A 31 17.46 -6.56 -9.86
C ILE A 31 18.38 -5.46 -9.31
N GLU A 32 18.32 -5.26 -8.00
CA GLU A 32 19.08 -4.25 -7.27
C GLU A 32 19.61 -4.83 -5.95
N LYS A 33 20.40 -4.05 -5.20
CA LYS A 33 20.98 -4.46 -3.91
C LYS A 33 19.94 -5.02 -2.92
N ASN A 34 18.72 -4.46 -2.95
CA ASN A 34 17.66 -4.75 -2.01
C ASN A 34 16.43 -5.40 -2.67
N ALA A 35 16.49 -5.75 -3.96
CA ALA A 35 15.33 -6.24 -4.70
C ALA A 35 15.67 -7.40 -5.65
N ALA A 36 14.76 -8.36 -5.77
CA ALA A 36 14.88 -9.50 -6.67
C ALA A 36 13.52 -10.00 -7.15
N ILE A 37 13.47 -10.58 -8.34
CA ILE A 37 12.30 -11.32 -8.83
C ILE A 37 12.47 -12.80 -8.47
N LEU A 38 11.42 -13.35 -7.88
CA LEU A 38 11.25 -14.78 -7.64
C LEU A 38 10.17 -15.29 -8.59
N GLU A 39 10.47 -16.36 -9.30
CA GLU A 39 9.53 -17.00 -10.22
C GLU A 39 9.18 -18.40 -9.73
N THR A 40 7.89 -18.69 -9.71
CA THR A 40 7.33 -20.01 -9.45
C THR A 40 6.59 -20.51 -10.69
N LYS A 41 5.89 -21.64 -10.54
CA LYS A 41 5.01 -22.15 -11.59
C LYS A 41 3.79 -21.25 -11.83
N TYR A 42 3.24 -20.62 -10.78
CA TYR A 42 1.96 -19.89 -10.87
C TYR A 42 2.09 -18.38 -10.65
N SER A 43 3.21 -17.93 -10.09
CA SER A 43 3.36 -16.58 -9.57
C SER A 43 4.73 -15.99 -9.93
N LEU A 44 4.75 -14.66 -10.10
CA LEU A 44 5.95 -13.85 -10.12
C LEU A 44 5.90 -12.93 -8.90
N PHE A 45 6.95 -12.99 -8.08
CA PHE A 45 7.07 -12.14 -6.91
C PHE A 45 8.21 -11.14 -7.10
N LEU A 46 7.94 -9.86 -6.89
CA LEU A 46 8.96 -8.85 -6.66
C LEU A 46 9.26 -8.80 -5.17
N LEU A 47 10.39 -9.37 -4.76
CA LEU A 47 10.85 -9.30 -3.39
C LEU A 47 11.65 -8.03 -3.15
N TYR A 48 11.27 -7.29 -2.11
CA TYR A 48 12.00 -6.17 -1.56
C TYR A 48 12.43 -6.47 -0.13
N PHE A 49 13.73 -6.32 0.13
CA PHE A 49 14.27 -6.30 1.49
C PHE A 49 14.35 -4.85 1.96
N VAL A 50 13.62 -4.53 3.02
CA VAL A 50 13.55 -3.18 3.58
C VAL A 50 14.14 -3.22 4.99
N GLU A 51 15.16 -2.40 5.25
CA GLU A 51 15.94 -2.47 6.50
C GLU A 51 15.11 -2.07 7.73
N ASP A 52 14.19 -1.12 7.59
CA ASP A 52 13.25 -0.76 8.65
C ASP A 52 12.01 -0.09 8.06
N VAL A 53 10.93 -0.06 8.84
CA VAL A 53 9.77 0.75 8.52
C VAL A 53 10.10 2.23 8.79
N ASP A 54 9.87 3.08 7.81
CA ASP A 54 10.20 4.50 7.87
C ASP A 54 9.06 5.27 8.58
N LYS A 55 9.42 5.87 9.73
CA LYS A 55 8.51 6.64 10.60
C LYS A 55 8.32 8.10 10.13
N SER A 56 9.01 8.51 9.07
CA SER A 56 8.88 9.85 8.48
C SER A 56 7.66 9.98 7.57
N PHE A 57 6.85 8.93 7.39
CA PHE A 57 5.66 8.97 6.53
C PHE A 57 4.72 10.12 6.91
N ARG A 58 4.48 10.33 8.21
CA ARG A 58 3.68 11.46 8.70
C ARG A 58 4.28 12.82 8.34
N GLN A 59 5.60 12.94 8.28
CA GLN A 59 6.25 14.20 7.93
C GLN A 59 6.11 14.50 6.44
N ALA A 60 6.23 13.46 5.60
CA ALA A 60 6.06 13.58 4.15
C ALA A 60 4.59 13.80 3.75
N PHE A 61 3.66 13.11 4.40
CA PHE A 61 2.23 13.12 4.05
C PHE A 61 1.35 13.30 5.31
N PRO A 62 1.39 14.48 5.97
CA PRO A 62 0.75 14.70 7.26
C PRO A 62 -0.77 14.55 7.24
N GLU A 63 -1.40 14.98 6.15
CA GLU A 63 -2.86 14.90 6.00
C GLU A 63 -3.33 13.46 5.84
N ILE A 64 -2.69 12.71 4.95
CA ILE A 64 -2.98 11.29 4.71
C ILE A 64 -2.71 10.49 5.98
N ALA A 65 -1.55 10.66 6.62
CA ALA A 65 -1.20 9.99 7.87
C ALA A 65 -2.25 10.23 8.98
N ARG A 66 -2.77 11.46 9.08
CA ARG A 66 -3.86 11.79 10.01
C ARG A 66 -5.15 11.08 9.65
N GLN A 67 -5.53 11.05 8.37
CA GLN A 67 -6.76 10.40 7.90
C GLN A 67 -6.72 8.88 8.14
N ILE A 68 -5.59 8.22 7.85
CA ILE A 68 -5.46 6.77 8.02
C ILE A 68 -5.04 6.35 9.44
N MET A 69 -4.81 7.32 10.34
CA MET A 69 -4.32 7.12 11.70
C MET A 69 -3.04 6.26 11.75
N TRP A 70 -2.12 6.52 10.83
CA TRP A 70 -0.91 5.74 10.65
C TRP A 70 0.27 6.62 10.25
N ASP A 71 1.40 6.41 10.93
CA ASP A 71 2.56 7.31 10.83
C ASP A 71 3.77 6.67 10.13
N GLU A 72 3.63 5.43 9.67
CA GLU A 72 4.75 4.58 9.27
C GLU A 72 4.55 3.99 7.86
N GLY A 73 5.60 3.93 7.06
CA GLY A 73 5.53 3.43 5.69
C GLY A 73 6.81 2.75 5.23
N ILE A 74 6.83 2.32 3.99
CA ILE A 74 8.00 1.78 3.31
C ILE A 74 8.22 2.51 2.00
N LYS A 75 9.48 2.77 1.68
CA LYS A 75 9.87 3.34 0.38
C LYS A 75 10.20 2.23 -0.59
N ILE A 76 9.55 2.25 -1.75
CA ILE A 76 9.75 1.29 -2.84
C ILE A 76 10.09 2.09 -4.11
N SER A 77 11.14 1.68 -4.84
CA SER A 77 11.55 2.37 -6.06
C SER A 77 10.42 2.34 -7.09
N LYS A 78 9.95 3.52 -7.52
CA LYS A 78 8.88 3.68 -8.53
C LYS A 78 9.28 3.00 -9.84
N LYS A 79 10.52 3.19 -10.27
CA LYS A 79 11.06 2.56 -11.47
C LYS A 79 10.95 1.04 -11.42
N VAL A 80 11.43 0.42 -10.34
CA VAL A 80 11.49 -1.04 -10.24
C VAL A 80 10.10 -1.67 -10.18
N ILE A 81 9.13 -1.04 -9.51
CA ILE A 81 7.77 -1.58 -9.47
C ILE A 81 7.07 -1.47 -10.83
N LEU A 82 7.29 -0.36 -11.56
CA LEU A 82 6.74 -0.19 -12.91
C LEU A 82 7.40 -1.17 -13.89
N ASP A 83 8.73 -1.35 -13.81
CA ASP A 83 9.46 -2.33 -14.61
C ASP A 83 8.97 -3.76 -14.34
N PHE A 84 8.65 -4.08 -13.09
CA PHE A 84 8.07 -5.37 -12.71
C PHE A 84 6.66 -5.55 -13.26
N LEU A 85 5.81 -4.53 -13.16
CA LEU A 85 4.43 -4.56 -13.66
C LEU A 85 4.36 -4.69 -15.19
N ASN A 86 5.31 -4.04 -15.89
CA ASN A 86 5.41 -4.08 -17.35
C ASN A 86 6.23 -5.28 -17.88
N LYS A 87 6.74 -6.14 -17.00
CA LYS A 87 7.53 -7.31 -17.40
C LYS A 87 6.65 -8.26 -18.23
N PRO A 88 7.15 -8.79 -19.37
CA PRO A 88 6.42 -9.77 -20.15
C PRO A 88 6.02 -10.98 -19.28
N ASN A 89 4.73 -11.28 -19.27
CA ASN A 89 4.14 -12.37 -18.49
C ASN A 89 3.21 -13.21 -19.37
N PRO A 90 3.77 -13.94 -20.37
CA PRO A 90 2.96 -14.67 -21.36
C PRO A 90 2.15 -15.81 -20.75
N GLU A 91 2.59 -16.35 -19.61
CA GLU A 91 1.87 -17.39 -18.86
C GLU A 91 0.81 -16.84 -17.89
N HIS A 92 0.57 -15.52 -17.91
CA HIS A 92 -0.39 -14.83 -17.02
C HIS A 92 -0.22 -15.19 -15.54
N LYS A 93 1.03 -15.36 -15.09
CA LYS A 93 1.34 -15.65 -13.68
C LYS A 93 0.82 -14.55 -12.77
N LYS A 94 0.40 -14.91 -11.56
CA LYS A 94 -0.04 -13.92 -10.57
C LYS A 94 1.15 -13.03 -10.17
N LEU A 95 1.01 -11.72 -10.33
CA LEU A 95 2.02 -10.76 -9.89
C LEU A 95 1.80 -10.36 -8.44
N SER A 96 2.86 -10.26 -7.66
CA SER A 96 2.79 -9.79 -6.28
C SER A 96 4.10 -9.17 -5.83
N VAL A 97 4.03 -8.15 -4.98
CA VAL A 97 5.17 -7.58 -4.28
C VAL A 97 5.23 -8.19 -2.89
N LEU A 98 6.41 -8.68 -2.51
CA LEU A 98 6.71 -9.19 -1.18
C LEU A 98 7.72 -8.26 -0.51
N ILE A 99 7.37 -7.72 0.65
CA ILE A 99 8.28 -6.89 1.45
C ILE A 99 8.73 -7.71 2.65
N VAL A 100 10.04 -7.80 2.85
CA VAL A 100 10.66 -8.56 3.94
C VAL A 100 11.44 -7.61 4.84
N LEU A 101 11.15 -7.67 6.14
CA LEU A 101 11.86 -6.91 7.16
C LEU A 101 12.90 -7.79 7.91
N PRO A 102 13.94 -7.18 8.53
CA PRO A 102 14.91 -7.89 9.37
C PRO A 102 14.29 -8.71 10.51
N THR A 103 13.11 -8.30 10.97
CA THR A 103 12.32 -8.95 12.02
C THR A 103 11.72 -10.28 11.59
N ARG A 104 11.83 -10.66 10.31
CA ARG A 104 11.12 -11.78 9.67
C ARG A 104 9.62 -11.55 9.54
N ASP A 105 9.19 -10.30 9.55
CA ASP A 105 7.88 -9.96 9.06
C ASP A 105 7.92 -9.98 7.52
N MET A 106 6.93 -10.62 6.91
CA MET A 106 6.71 -10.59 5.47
C MET A 106 5.34 -10.01 5.17
N TYR A 107 5.34 -9.02 4.29
CA TYR A 107 4.16 -8.34 3.82
C TYR A 107 3.95 -8.58 2.33
N GLN A 108 2.70 -8.52 1.89
CA GLN A 108 2.28 -8.71 0.51
C GLN A 108 1.38 -7.56 0.06
N ILE A 109 1.54 -7.18 -1.20
CA ILE A 109 0.60 -6.30 -1.91
C ILE A 109 0.59 -6.63 -3.41
N SER A 110 -0.52 -6.34 -4.10
CA SER A 110 -0.56 -6.36 -5.56
C SER A 110 0.24 -5.19 -6.13
N PRO A 111 1.09 -5.37 -7.17
CA PRO A 111 1.82 -4.26 -7.75
C PRO A 111 0.88 -3.19 -8.34
N SER A 112 -0.26 -3.57 -8.90
CA SER A 112 -1.24 -2.62 -9.44
C SER A 112 -1.91 -1.79 -8.34
N SER A 113 -2.31 -2.42 -7.24
CA SER A 113 -2.90 -1.72 -6.09
C SER A 113 -1.91 -0.74 -5.46
N LEU A 114 -0.65 -1.13 -5.32
CA LEU A 114 0.41 -0.26 -4.83
C LEU A 114 0.56 0.98 -5.71
N VAL A 115 0.74 0.78 -7.03
CA VAL A 115 0.91 1.87 -8.00
C VAL A 115 -0.31 2.77 -8.00
N ASN A 116 -1.52 2.20 -8.17
CA ASN A 116 -2.76 2.97 -8.22
C ASN A 116 -2.94 3.83 -6.96
N PHE A 117 -2.73 3.25 -5.78
CA PHE A 117 -2.88 3.99 -4.53
C PHE A 117 -1.85 5.13 -4.43
N CYS A 118 -0.59 4.87 -4.76
CA CYS A 118 0.44 5.89 -4.67
C CYS A 118 0.25 7.01 -5.69
N GLU A 119 -0.14 6.69 -6.92
CA GLU A 119 -0.38 7.70 -7.97
C GLU A 119 -1.62 8.55 -7.64
N LEU A 120 -2.72 7.92 -7.19
CA LEU A 120 -3.95 8.62 -6.84
C LEU A 120 -3.77 9.52 -5.61
N ALA A 121 -3.11 9.02 -4.57
CA ALA A 121 -2.84 9.77 -3.35
C ALA A 121 -1.54 10.60 -3.40
N ARG A 122 -0.88 10.65 -4.57
CA ARG A 122 0.38 11.37 -4.82
C ARG A 122 1.48 11.08 -3.78
N LEU A 123 1.63 9.81 -3.40
CA LEU A 123 2.57 9.33 -2.39
C LEU A 123 3.98 9.09 -2.95
N GLU A 124 4.52 10.10 -3.60
CA GLU A 124 5.87 10.08 -4.18
C GLU A 124 6.82 10.97 -3.41
N VAL A 125 8.02 10.47 -3.17
CA VAL A 125 9.11 11.23 -2.55
C VAL A 125 10.39 11.09 -3.37
N GLU A 126 11.16 12.17 -3.41
CA GLU A 126 12.49 12.19 -4.02
C GLU A 126 13.56 11.93 -2.96
N ASP A 127 14.34 10.86 -3.13
CA ASP A 127 15.39 10.43 -2.19
C ASP A 127 16.54 9.76 -2.95
N ASN A 128 17.31 10.54 -3.73
CA ASN A 128 18.28 10.02 -4.72
C ASN A 128 17.64 9.12 -5.80
N GLY A 129 16.37 9.39 -6.11
CA GLY A 129 15.50 8.64 -7.00
C GLY A 129 14.04 8.91 -6.66
N VAL A 130 13.09 8.41 -7.46
CA VAL A 130 11.66 8.54 -7.17
C VAL A 130 11.16 7.27 -6.50
N TYR A 131 10.58 7.41 -5.31
CA TYR A 131 10.08 6.32 -4.50
C TYR A 131 8.60 6.50 -4.21
N TYR A 132 7.85 5.42 -4.29
CA TYR A 132 6.55 5.34 -3.63
C TYR A 132 6.74 5.13 -2.14
N PHE A 133 6.15 5.99 -1.33
CA PHE A 133 6.16 5.87 0.12
C PHE A 133 4.81 5.29 0.57
N PHE A 134 4.74 3.96 0.69
CA PHE A 134 3.49 3.27 0.93
C PHE A 134 3.27 3.00 2.43
N PRO A 135 2.12 3.38 3.02
CA PRO A 135 1.86 3.16 4.43
C PRO A 135 1.68 1.67 4.74
N THR A 136 2.37 1.18 5.77
CA THR A 136 2.42 -0.26 6.05
C THR A 136 1.09 -0.86 6.51
N ILE A 137 0.16 -0.04 6.98
CA ILE A 137 -1.16 -0.49 7.46
C ILE A 137 -1.98 -1.19 6.37
N PHE A 138 -1.79 -0.79 5.11
CA PHE A 138 -2.48 -1.38 3.95
C PHE A 138 -1.78 -2.63 3.40
N LEU A 139 -0.62 -2.99 3.95
CA LEU A 139 0.04 -4.21 3.55
C LEU A 139 -0.61 -5.43 4.22
N LYS A 140 -0.73 -6.51 3.45
CA LYS A 140 -1.16 -7.79 3.98
C LYS A 140 -0.01 -8.51 4.64
N LYS A 141 -0.06 -8.73 5.95
CA LYS A 141 0.96 -9.49 6.68
C LYS A 141 0.76 -10.99 6.43
N ILE A 142 1.80 -11.67 5.93
CA ILE A 142 1.80 -13.10 5.59
C ILE A 142 2.49 -13.92 6.68
N GLU A 143 3.59 -13.41 7.22
CA GLU A 143 4.36 -14.03 8.31
C GLU A 143 4.78 -12.92 9.29
N GLY A 144 4.82 -13.25 10.58
CA GLY A 144 5.11 -12.31 11.66
C GLY A 144 3.93 -12.02 12.58
N ASN A 145 4.18 -11.32 13.69
CA ASN A 145 3.17 -11.03 14.71
C ASN A 145 2.40 -9.75 14.38
N ILE A 146 1.07 -9.81 14.43
CA ILE A 146 0.22 -8.62 14.30
C ILE A 146 0.22 -7.87 15.65
N THR A 147 0.53 -6.58 15.61
CA THR A 147 0.54 -5.72 16.80
C THR A 147 -0.86 -5.23 17.14
N GLN A 148 -1.10 -4.91 18.42
CA GLN A 148 -2.36 -4.29 18.84
C GLN A 148 -2.65 -2.96 18.12
N LYS A 149 -1.60 -2.19 17.80
CA LYS A 149 -1.70 -0.95 17.01
C LYS A 149 -2.25 -1.23 15.62
N GLU A 150 -1.68 -2.21 14.91
CA GLU A 150 -2.17 -2.64 13.58
C GLU A 150 -3.64 -3.09 13.64
N THR A 151 -4.00 -3.96 14.58
CA THR A 151 -5.39 -4.45 14.73
C THR A 151 -6.36 -3.30 15.00
N ARG A 152 -6.02 -2.40 15.94
CA ARG A 152 -6.89 -1.28 16.30
C ARG A 152 -7.09 -0.32 15.13
N THR A 153 -6.03 0.01 14.40
CA THR A 153 -6.15 0.91 13.25
C THR A 153 -6.93 0.26 12.11
N LYS A 154 -6.68 -1.02 11.78
CA LYS A 154 -7.47 -1.75 10.77
C LYS A 154 -8.95 -1.80 11.09
N ASN A 155 -9.31 -2.07 12.35
CA ASN A 155 -10.71 -2.08 12.78
C ASN A 155 -11.36 -0.70 12.61
N LYS A 156 -10.65 0.38 12.95
CA LYS A 156 -11.15 1.74 12.74
C LYS A 156 -11.35 2.07 11.27
N LEU A 157 -10.39 1.75 10.42
CA LEU A 157 -10.50 1.98 8.97
C LEU A 157 -11.66 1.18 8.35
N SER A 158 -11.85 -0.06 8.79
CA SER A 158 -12.99 -0.87 8.37
C SER A 158 -14.33 -0.27 8.80
N LEU A 159 -14.42 0.25 10.03
CA LEU A 159 -15.63 0.95 10.48
C LEU A 159 -15.90 2.23 9.67
N ILE A 160 -14.86 3.01 9.35
CA ILE A 160 -14.99 4.21 8.52
C ILE A 160 -15.48 3.85 7.11
N SER A 161 -14.89 2.83 6.48
CA SER A 161 -15.33 2.34 5.17
C SER A 161 -16.78 1.85 5.23
N GLN A 162 -17.18 1.11 6.27
CA GLN A 162 -18.57 0.70 6.46
C GLN A 162 -19.52 1.90 6.59
N ILE A 163 -19.16 2.92 7.38
CA ILE A 163 -19.96 4.16 7.51
C ILE A 163 -20.07 4.89 6.16
N ASN A 164 -18.96 5.05 5.44
CA ASN A 164 -18.97 5.74 4.16
C ASN A 164 -19.72 4.94 3.08
N SER A 165 -19.65 3.62 3.12
CA SER A 165 -20.44 2.75 2.25
C SER A 165 -21.94 2.86 2.57
N LEU A 166 -22.32 3.06 3.84
CA LEU A 166 -23.69 3.36 4.27
C LEU A 166 -24.18 4.76 3.83
N ASP A 167 -23.27 5.72 3.61
CA ASP A 167 -23.61 7.03 3.04
C ASP A 167 -23.78 6.97 1.51
N ASP A 168 -23.22 5.95 0.84
CA ASP A 168 -23.37 5.66 -0.60
C ASP A 168 -24.58 4.74 -0.91
N PHE A 169 -25.42 4.42 0.08
CA PHE A 169 -26.62 3.56 -0.03
C PHE A 169 -27.83 4.24 -0.72
N ASP A 170 -27.59 5.13 -1.68
CA ASP A 170 -28.62 5.77 -2.52
C ASP A 170 -28.41 5.51 -4.02
N SER A 171 -27.76 4.40 -4.38
CA SER A 171 -27.85 3.85 -5.74
C SER A 171 -27.77 2.33 -5.74
N GLU A 172 -28.76 1.73 -6.40
CA GLU A 172 -29.11 0.33 -6.47
C GLU A 172 -27.97 -0.62 -6.86
N ASP A 173 -28.13 -1.85 -6.38
CA ASP A 173 -27.41 -3.09 -6.73
C ASP A 173 -26.00 -3.29 -6.17
N LEU A 174 -25.89 -4.25 -5.23
CA LEU A 174 -24.88 -5.32 -5.30
C LEU A 174 -25.17 -6.42 -4.26
N GLU A 175 -26.19 -7.23 -4.54
CA GLU A 175 -26.08 -8.65 -4.20
C GLU A 175 -25.11 -9.28 -5.21
N GLN A 176 -23.87 -9.52 -4.79
CA GLN A 176 -23.12 -10.70 -5.25
C GLN A 176 -21.86 -10.96 -4.42
N THR A 177 -21.79 -12.19 -3.96
CA THR A 177 -20.71 -12.85 -3.23
C THR A 177 -19.32 -12.58 -3.84
N ALA A 178 -18.51 -11.75 -3.19
CA ALA A 178 -17.13 -11.47 -3.63
C ALA A 178 -16.12 -12.25 -2.78
N SER A 179 -15.29 -13.04 -3.45
CA SER A 179 -14.18 -13.77 -2.82
C SER A 179 -13.13 -12.76 -2.32
N PHE A 180 -12.40 -13.11 -1.25
CA PHE A 180 -11.37 -12.29 -0.57
C PHE A 180 -10.26 -11.65 -1.46
N LYS A 181 -10.25 -11.87 -2.79
CA LYS A 181 -9.40 -11.13 -3.74
C LYS A 181 -9.94 -9.75 -4.12
N ASP A 182 -11.26 -9.53 -4.07
CA ASP A 182 -11.88 -8.27 -4.49
C ASP A 182 -11.86 -7.22 -3.36
N PHE A 183 -11.84 -7.69 -2.11
CA PHE A 183 -11.77 -6.85 -0.91
C PHE A 183 -10.56 -5.89 -0.89
N ASP A 184 -9.38 -6.30 -1.37
CA ASP A 184 -8.16 -5.46 -1.34
C ASP A 184 -8.21 -4.32 -2.39
N VAL A 185 -8.93 -4.48 -3.50
CA VAL A 185 -9.05 -3.45 -4.53
C VAL A 185 -10.18 -2.48 -4.19
N ASP A 186 -11.31 -3.02 -3.72
CA ASP A 186 -12.48 -2.21 -3.36
C ASP A 186 -12.23 -1.39 -2.09
N PHE A 187 -11.61 -1.97 -1.06
CA PHE A 187 -11.27 -1.25 0.17
C PHE A 187 -10.25 -0.11 -0.07
N LEU A 188 -9.23 -0.34 -0.91
CA LEU A 188 -8.27 0.72 -1.26
C LEU A 188 -8.92 1.77 -2.17
N GLY A 189 -9.81 1.36 -3.07
CA GLY A 189 -10.61 2.26 -3.89
C GLY A 189 -11.53 3.15 -3.06
N GLU A 190 -12.26 2.59 -2.09
CA GLU A 190 -13.11 3.31 -1.15
C GLU A 190 -12.33 4.27 -0.26
N ILE A 191 -11.17 3.85 0.25
CA ILE A 191 -10.30 4.73 1.03
C ILE A 191 -9.85 5.88 0.14
N VAL A 192 -9.37 5.63 -1.09
CA VAL A 192 -8.94 6.70 -1.99
C VAL A 192 -10.08 7.66 -2.35
N ARG A 193 -11.30 7.14 -2.62
CA ARG A 193 -12.49 7.99 -2.84
C ARG A 193 -12.83 8.81 -1.61
N SER A 194 -12.75 8.21 -0.42
CA SER A 194 -12.97 8.90 0.85
C SER A 194 -11.93 9.99 1.09
N LEU A 195 -10.65 9.73 0.80
CA LEU A 195 -9.56 10.71 0.93
C LEU A 195 -9.78 11.89 -0.03
N ARG A 196 -10.16 11.62 -1.28
CA ARG A 196 -10.44 12.65 -2.30
C ARG A 196 -11.69 13.47 -1.98
N SER A 197 -12.76 12.84 -1.50
CA SER A 197 -13.96 13.55 -1.04
C SER A 197 -13.65 14.49 0.12
N ILE A 198 -12.73 14.11 1.01
CA ILE A 198 -12.28 14.97 2.10
C ILE A 198 -11.44 16.14 1.57
N GLU A 199 -10.56 15.93 0.58
CA GLU A 199 -9.83 17.02 -0.09
C GLU A 199 -10.78 18.01 -0.77
N GLU A 200 -11.76 17.53 -1.55
CA GLU A 200 -12.75 18.38 -2.23
C GLU A 200 -13.61 19.16 -1.22
N ARG A 201 -13.98 18.55 -0.08
CA ARG A 201 -14.66 19.24 1.02
C ARG A 201 -13.76 20.28 1.69
N LEU A 202 -12.48 20.02 1.86
CA LEU A 202 -11.52 20.97 2.43
C LEU A 202 -11.28 22.16 1.50
N GLU A 203 -11.13 21.95 0.20
CA GLU A 203 -11.03 23.02 -0.81
C GLU A 203 -12.29 23.90 -0.83
N SER A 204 -13.46 23.27 -0.71
CA SER A 204 -14.75 23.98 -0.62
C SER A 204 -14.83 24.86 0.63
N ILE A 205 -14.41 24.35 1.77
CA ILE A 205 -14.35 25.10 3.04
C ILE A 205 -13.32 26.24 2.94
N GLU A 206 -12.16 26.00 2.35
CA GLU A 206 -11.12 27.02 2.18
C GLU A 206 -11.58 28.15 1.25
N LYS A 207 -12.31 27.81 0.17
CA LYS A 207 -12.93 28.77 -0.73
C LYS A 207 -13.98 29.63 -0.01
N LEU A 208 -14.86 29.00 0.78
CA LEU A 208 -15.85 29.71 1.60
C LEU A 208 -15.20 30.63 2.65
N LEU A 209 -14.09 30.21 3.25
CA LEU A 209 -13.33 31.04 4.20
C LEU A 209 -12.64 32.22 3.52
N LYS A 210 -12.09 32.03 2.31
CA LYS A 210 -11.50 33.11 1.49
C LYS A 210 -12.57 34.12 1.05
N GLU A 211 -13.73 33.65 0.61
CA GLU A 211 -14.86 34.51 0.24
C GLU A 211 -15.38 35.31 1.45
N ARG A 212 -15.50 34.69 2.63
CA ARG A 212 -15.89 35.36 3.87
C ARG A 212 -14.89 36.44 4.31
N ASN A 213 -13.59 36.20 4.14
CA ASN A 213 -12.54 37.17 4.45
C ASN A 213 -12.43 38.30 3.40
N GLY A 214 -12.91 38.07 2.16
CA GLY A 214 -13.01 39.09 1.11
C GLY A 214 -14.12 40.13 1.35
N TYR A 215 -15.21 39.73 2.01
CA TYR A 215 -16.32 40.64 2.35
C TYR A 215 -16.02 41.57 3.54
N GLY A 216 -15.07 41.21 4.41
CA GLY A 216 -14.69 42.01 5.58
C GLY A 216 -13.77 43.20 5.31
N ARG A 217 -13.29 43.39 4.07
CA ARG A 217 -12.30 44.42 3.71
C ARG A 217 -12.81 45.54 2.79
N LYS A 218 -14.12 45.60 2.51
CA LYS A 218 -14.72 46.63 1.65
C LYS A 218 -15.55 47.70 2.35
N ASN A 219 -15.61 47.70 3.69
CA ASN A 219 -16.20 48.79 4.47
C ASN A 219 -15.23 49.22 5.58
N SER A 220 -14.22 50.00 5.23
CA SER A 220 -13.47 50.88 6.13
C SER A 220 -12.98 52.07 5.33
#